data_AF-A0A6N7IW07-F1
#
_entry.id   AF-A0A6N7IW07-F1
#
_cell.length_a   1.000
_cell.length_b   1.000
_cell.length_c   1.000
_cell.angle_alpha   90.00
_cell.angle_beta   90.00
_cell.angle_gamma   90.00
#
_symmetry.space_group_name_H-M   'P 1'
#
loop_
_entity.id
_entity.type
_entity.pdbx_description
1 polymer ?
#
loop_
_entity_poly.entity_id
_entity_poly.type
_entity_poly.pdbx_seq_one_letter_code
_entity_poly.pdbx_strand_id
1 'polypeptide(L)'
;MTWEDFYDKFYEWADSTQVSRISQLTSFGCHEQVAEIIQMYSDEKAASRLAKKAMAAGVRFTPDEIVEMQGFVSKECMNQMVTSALGDFTQEQVEELVFSMDDDIYADLEKRYCHYGEEDEEFEEPVDESPRQKKPGKLFGLFAFAGMASELGSKKSTPRFRIGDHVRVRWRGQEGTIIDINGGLYMVSLDDGRTVDSFPESDLEKAW
;
A
#
# COMPACT_ATOMS: atom_id res chain seq x y z
N MET A 1 36.31 -12.12 13.13
CA MET A 1 36.50 -11.47 11.80
C MET A 1 35.78 -10.14 11.87
N THR A 2 36.45 -9.08 11.44
CA THR A 2 35.87 -7.74 11.45
C THR A 2 34.83 -7.60 10.34
N TRP A 3 33.95 -6.60 10.44
CA TRP A 3 33.05 -6.22 9.35
C TRP A 3 33.82 -5.83 8.08
N GLU A 4 34.87 -5.02 8.21
CA GLU A 4 35.69 -4.54 7.09
C GLU A 4 36.28 -5.71 6.30
N ASP A 5 36.89 -6.69 6.99
CA ASP A 5 37.41 -7.91 6.36
C ASP A 5 36.33 -8.73 5.63
N PHE A 6 35.09 -8.69 6.12
CA PHE A 6 33.96 -9.43 5.57
C PHE A 6 33.38 -8.74 4.35
N TYR A 7 33.16 -7.42 4.44
CA TYR A 7 32.59 -6.59 3.39
C TYR A 7 33.53 -6.55 2.17
N ASP A 8 34.82 -6.29 2.38
CA ASP A 8 35.82 -6.18 1.29
C ASP A 8 35.93 -7.46 0.45
N LYS A 9 35.76 -8.62 1.08
CA LYS A 9 35.94 -9.94 0.43
C LYS A 9 34.64 -10.63 0.08
N PHE A 10 33.50 -10.02 0.39
CA PHE A 10 32.18 -10.65 0.26
C PHE A 10 31.95 -11.21 -1.15
N TYR A 11 32.21 -10.39 -2.17
CA TYR A 11 32.01 -10.73 -3.58
C TYR A 11 33.05 -11.71 -4.14
N GLU A 12 34.15 -11.96 -3.43
CA GLU A 12 35.17 -12.94 -3.85
C GLU A 12 34.83 -14.37 -3.41
N TRP A 13 33.88 -14.52 -2.48
CA TRP A 13 33.53 -15.80 -1.88
C TRP A 13 32.35 -16.45 -2.58
N ALA A 14 32.35 -17.78 -2.60
CA ALA A 14 31.14 -18.54 -2.89
C ALA A 14 30.08 -18.33 -1.79
N ASP A 15 28.80 -18.42 -2.14
CA ASP A 15 27.67 -18.21 -1.22
C ASP A 15 27.81 -19.00 0.09
N SER A 16 28.18 -20.27 0.00
CA SER A 16 28.38 -21.13 1.19
C SER A 16 29.46 -20.59 2.14
N THR A 17 30.50 -19.97 1.58
CA THR A 17 31.56 -19.33 2.35
C THR A 17 31.04 -18.05 2.99
N GLN A 18 30.35 -17.17 2.24
CA GLN A 18 29.70 -15.97 2.78
C GLN A 18 28.79 -16.34 3.97
N VAL A 19 27.91 -17.32 3.80
CA VAL A 19 26.97 -17.80 4.83
C VAL A 19 27.71 -18.31 6.06
N SER A 20 28.73 -19.15 5.90
CA SER A 20 29.50 -19.71 7.03
C SER A 20 30.22 -18.63 7.86
N ARG A 21 30.69 -17.58 7.19
CA ARG A 21 31.47 -16.48 7.74
C ARG A 21 30.65 -15.52 8.61
N ILE A 22 29.32 -15.44 8.43
CA ILE A 22 28.41 -14.65 9.29
C ILE A 22 28.66 -14.95 10.78
N SER A 23 28.86 -16.22 11.14
CA SER A 23 29.08 -16.64 12.53
C SER A 23 30.35 -16.05 13.16
N GLN A 24 31.35 -15.73 12.34
CA GLN A 24 32.66 -15.25 12.76
C GLN A 24 32.73 -13.72 12.89
N LEU A 25 31.67 -13.00 12.49
CA LEU A 25 31.60 -11.55 12.62
C LEU A 25 31.61 -11.13 14.09
N THR A 26 32.51 -10.20 14.42
CA THR A 26 32.67 -9.62 15.77
C THR A 26 32.39 -8.11 15.82
N SER A 27 32.25 -7.47 14.67
CA SER A 27 31.84 -6.07 14.52
C SER A 27 30.93 -5.92 13.30
N PHE A 28 30.29 -4.76 13.18
CA PHE A 28 29.42 -4.37 12.08
C PHE A 28 29.74 -2.93 11.65
N GLY A 29 29.50 -2.63 10.37
CA GLY A 29 29.65 -1.29 9.80
C GLY A 29 28.42 -0.43 10.03
N CYS A 30 28.25 0.60 9.20
CA CYS A 30 27.04 1.41 9.19
C CYS A 30 25.83 0.60 8.68
N HIS A 31 24.62 1.07 8.99
CA HIS A 31 23.40 0.34 8.66
C HIS A 31 23.23 0.17 7.16
N GLU A 32 23.66 1.14 6.35
CA GLU A 32 23.56 1.08 4.89
C GLU A 32 24.37 -0.08 4.30
N GLN A 33 25.62 -0.24 4.74
CA GLN A 33 26.47 -1.36 4.30
C GLN A 33 25.89 -2.71 4.75
N VAL A 34 25.31 -2.76 5.94
CA VAL A 34 24.72 -4.00 6.46
C VAL A 34 23.46 -4.35 5.66
N ALA A 35 22.60 -3.36 5.38
CA ALA A 35 21.39 -3.53 4.57
C ALA A 35 21.72 -4.00 3.15
N GLU A 36 22.72 -3.39 2.50
CA GLU A 36 23.23 -3.81 1.19
C GLU A 36 23.55 -5.31 1.19
N ILE A 37 24.38 -5.77 2.13
CA ILE A 37 24.80 -7.17 2.16
C ILE A 37 23.65 -8.13 2.52
N ILE A 38 22.67 -7.71 3.33
CA ILE A 38 21.48 -8.52 3.60
C ILE A 38 20.72 -8.80 2.30
N GLN A 39 20.52 -7.79 1.46
CA GLN A 39 19.80 -7.90 0.18
C GLN A 39 20.55 -8.76 -0.86
N MET A 40 21.87 -8.95 -0.69
CA MET A 40 22.66 -9.81 -1.58
C MET A 40 22.45 -11.31 -1.36
N TYR A 41 21.84 -11.74 -0.24
CA TYR A 41 21.60 -13.15 0.02
C TYR A 41 20.32 -13.65 -0.64
N SER A 42 20.41 -14.73 -1.43
CA SER A 42 19.23 -15.48 -1.89
C SER A 42 18.63 -16.40 -0.81
N ASP A 43 19.39 -16.75 0.23
CA ASP A 43 18.92 -17.57 1.35
C ASP A 43 18.37 -16.68 2.47
N GLU A 44 17.04 -16.66 2.61
CA GLU A 44 16.32 -15.91 3.65
C GLU A 44 16.87 -16.17 5.06
N LYS A 45 17.29 -17.40 5.36
CA LYS A 45 17.82 -17.76 6.69
C LYS A 45 19.18 -17.13 6.92
N ALA A 46 20.01 -17.02 5.88
CA ALA A 46 21.31 -16.37 5.98
C ALA A 46 21.14 -14.85 6.14
N ALA A 47 20.29 -14.24 5.32
CA ALA A 47 19.93 -12.82 5.39
C ALA A 47 19.42 -12.45 6.79
N SER A 48 18.42 -13.19 7.28
CA SER A 48 17.84 -13.01 8.63
C SER A 48 18.87 -13.19 9.74
N ARG A 49 19.79 -14.15 9.59
CA ARG A 49 20.84 -14.39 10.59
C ARG A 49 21.83 -13.22 10.64
N LEU A 50 22.20 -12.67 9.49
CA LEU A 50 23.07 -11.50 9.44
C LEU A 50 22.39 -10.29 10.10
N ALA A 51 21.15 -10.01 9.70
CA ALA A 51 20.35 -8.90 10.24
C ALA A 51 20.19 -8.98 11.76
N LYS A 52 19.73 -10.12 12.29
CA LYS A 52 19.55 -10.31 13.75
C LYS A 52 20.87 -10.13 14.50
N LYS A 53 21.99 -10.61 13.95
CA LYS A 53 23.31 -10.46 14.57
C LYS A 53 23.77 -8.99 14.56
N ALA A 54 23.50 -8.24 13.50
CA ALA A 54 23.77 -6.81 13.43
C ALA A 54 22.92 -6.01 14.42
N MET A 55 21.62 -6.28 14.50
CA MET A 55 20.72 -5.64 15.47
C MET A 55 21.13 -5.90 16.92
N ALA A 56 21.58 -7.13 17.22
CA ALA A 56 22.13 -7.50 18.52
C ALA A 56 23.42 -6.74 18.86
N ALA A 57 24.18 -6.31 17.85
CA ALA A 57 25.36 -5.47 18.00
C ALA A 57 25.05 -3.96 18.05
N GLY A 58 23.77 -3.58 17.96
CA GLY A 58 23.33 -2.19 18.07
C GLY A 58 23.00 -1.49 16.74
N VAL A 59 23.16 -2.18 15.60
CA VAL A 59 22.73 -1.62 14.31
C VAL A 59 21.21 -1.46 14.31
N ARG A 60 20.71 -0.35 13.76
CA ARG A 60 19.29 -0.08 13.52
C ARG A 60 19.14 0.39 12.08
N PHE A 61 18.07 -0.02 11.43
CA PHE A 61 17.81 0.29 10.02
C PHE A 61 16.75 1.37 9.91
N THR A 62 16.88 2.21 8.90
CA THR A 62 15.89 3.24 8.56
C THR A 62 14.63 2.62 7.96
N PRO A 63 13.47 3.30 7.99
CA PRO A 63 12.26 2.84 7.31
C PRO A 63 12.47 2.45 5.84
N ASP A 64 13.22 3.24 5.06
CA ASP A 64 13.52 2.95 3.65
C ASP A 64 14.23 1.60 3.49
N GLU A 65 15.28 1.35 4.28
CA GLU A 65 16.02 0.09 4.24
C GLU A 65 15.15 -1.11 4.68
N ILE A 66 14.25 -0.89 5.65
CA ILE A 66 13.34 -1.94 6.12
C ILE A 66 12.36 -2.34 5.02
N VAL A 67 11.83 -1.36 4.28
CA VAL A 67 10.97 -1.59 3.11
C VAL A 67 11.74 -2.36 2.03
N GLU A 68 12.97 -1.95 1.70
CA GLU A 68 13.79 -2.66 0.70
C GLU A 68 14.12 -4.11 1.10
N MET A 69 14.24 -4.39 2.41
CA MET A 69 14.51 -5.74 2.92
C MET A 69 13.26 -6.63 2.99
N GLN A 70 12.08 -6.13 2.62
CA GLN A 70 10.86 -6.92 2.48
C GLN A 70 11.09 -8.11 1.54
N GLY A 71 10.77 -9.32 2.03
CA GLY A 71 10.92 -10.56 1.26
C GLY A 71 12.34 -11.14 1.21
N PHE A 72 13.35 -10.43 1.71
CA PHE A 72 14.71 -10.97 1.85
C PHE A 72 14.94 -11.63 3.20
N VAL A 73 14.26 -11.15 4.25
CA VAL A 73 14.37 -11.67 5.61
C VAL A 73 13.03 -12.26 6.07
N SER A 74 13.11 -13.10 7.10
CA SER A 74 11.93 -13.75 7.65
C SER A 74 10.98 -12.74 8.31
N LYS A 75 9.70 -13.08 8.38
CA LYS A 75 8.66 -12.29 9.07
C LYS A 75 9.06 -11.88 10.51
N GLU A 76 9.61 -12.82 11.27
CA GLU A 76 10.12 -12.57 12.62
C GLU A 76 11.27 -11.54 12.64
N CYS A 77 12.10 -11.53 11.61
CA CYS A 77 13.17 -10.54 11.46
C CYS A 77 12.58 -9.16 11.09
N MET A 78 11.61 -9.11 10.18
CA MET A 78 10.87 -7.88 9.84
C MET A 78 10.26 -7.23 11.07
N ASN A 79 9.56 -8.01 11.91
CA ASN A 79 8.98 -7.55 13.17
C ASN A 79 10.03 -6.84 14.06
N GLN A 80 11.23 -7.42 14.18
CA GLN A 80 12.32 -6.85 14.99
C GLN A 80 12.88 -5.56 14.39
N MET A 81 13.06 -5.52 13.07
CA MET A 81 13.52 -4.33 12.37
C MET A 81 12.56 -3.17 12.54
N VAL A 82 11.27 -3.40 12.26
CA VAL A 82 10.19 -2.40 12.39
C VAL A 82 10.12 -1.85 13.81
N THR A 83 10.12 -2.74 14.82
CA THR A 83 10.01 -2.34 16.23
C THR A 83 11.22 -1.53 16.72
N SER A 84 12.35 -1.64 16.02
CA SER A 84 13.60 -0.97 16.40
C SER A 84 14.08 0.08 15.38
N ALA A 85 13.22 0.46 14.43
CA ALA A 85 13.58 1.33 13.31
C ALA A 85 14.27 2.63 13.75
N LEU A 86 15.21 3.09 12.92
CA LEU A 86 15.91 4.35 13.06
C LEU A 86 15.13 5.46 12.34
N GLY A 87 14.06 5.95 13.00
CA GLY A 87 13.23 7.03 12.48
C GLY A 87 11.74 6.71 12.47
N ASP A 88 10.97 7.62 11.90
CA ASP A 88 9.52 7.52 11.76
C ASP A 88 9.17 7.05 10.35
N PHE A 89 8.15 6.19 10.25
CA PHE A 89 7.65 5.71 8.96
C PHE A 89 6.73 6.76 8.32
N THR A 90 6.67 6.77 6.99
CA THR A 90 5.60 7.42 6.23
C THR A 90 4.39 6.48 6.12
N GLN A 91 3.21 7.04 5.82
CA GLN A 91 2.02 6.22 5.55
C GLN A 91 2.26 5.21 4.41
N GLU A 92 2.87 5.64 3.29
CA GLU A 92 3.18 4.80 2.14
C GLU A 92 4.07 3.60 2.53
N GLN A 93 5.12 3.83 3.32
CA GLN A 93 5.99 2.76 3.80
C GLN A 93 5.25 1.79 4.73
N VAL A 94 4.33 2.27 5.55
CA VAL A 94 3.52 1.38 6.39
C VAL A 94 2.64 0.50 5.50
N GLU A 95 1.92 1.09 4.54
CA GLU A 95 1.03 0.38 3.62
C GLU A 95 1.77 -0.70 2.81
N GLU A 96 3.00 -0.42 2.35
CA GLU A 96 3.84 -1.41 1.65
C GLU A 96 4.19 -2.64 2.51
N LEU A 97 4.27 -2.47 3.83
CA LEU A 97 4.68 -3.53 4.75
C LEU A 97 3.52 -4.39 5.30
N VAL A 98 2.27 -4.18 4.85
CA VAL A 98 1.06 -4.82 5.38
C VAL A 98 1.11 -6.35 5.51
N PHE A 99 1.78 -7.04 4.59
CA PHE A 99 1.90 -8.51 4.61
C PHE A 99 3.26 -9.02 5.08
N SER A 100 4.13 -8.11 5.53
CA SER A 100 5.54 -8.40 5.86
C SER A 100 5.80 -8.66 7.33
N MET A 101 4.83 -8.32 8.18
CA MET A 101 4.93 -8.37 9.63
C MET A 101 3.65 -8.88 10.27
N ASP A 102 3.67 -9.11 11.57
CA ASP A 102 2.47 -9.57 12.28
C ASP A 102 1.42 -8.47 12.38
N ASP A 103 0.15 -8.88 12.28
CA ASP A 103 -1.00 -7.98 12.15
C ASP A 103 -1.10 -6.99 13.31
N ASP A 104 -0.69 -7.39 14.51
CA ASP A 104 -0.66 -6.53 15.71
C ASP A 104 0.40 -5.43 15.61
N ILE A 105 1.58 -5.74 15.05
CA ILE A 105 2.63 -4.76 14.79
C ILE A 105 2.20 -3.83 13.66
N TYR A 106 1.59 -4.36 12.60
CA TYR A 106 1.06 -3.57 11.50
C TYR A 106 -0.02 -2.60 11.98
N ALA A 107 -1.02 -3.07 12.73
CA ALA A 107 -2.08 -2.24 13.26
C ALA A 107 -1.54 -1.10 14.16
N ASP A 108 -0.46 -1.36 14.90
CA ASP A 108 0.19 -0.34 15.71
C ASP A 108 1.00 0.69 14.88
N LEU A 109 1.58 0.29 13.75
CA LEU A 109 2.15 1.23 12.79
C LEU A 109 1.07 2.06 12.10
N GLU A 110 0.02 1.41 11.60
CA GLU A 110 -1.09 2.03 10.89
C GLU A 110 -1.73 3.12 11.75
N LYS A 111 -2.04 2.80 13.01
CA LYS A 111 -2.56 3.78 13.97
C LYS A 111 -1.63 4.98 14.21
N ARG A 112 -0.31 4.77 14.12
CA ARG A 112 0.70 5.80 14.41
C ARG A 112 0.97 6.71 13.21
N TYR A 113 0.97 6.16 12.00
CA TYR A 113 1.49 6.83 10.81
C TYR A 113 0.48 6.97 9.67
N CYS A 114 -0.61 6.20 9.68
CA CYS A 114 -1.67 6.31 8.68
C CYS A 114 -2.81 7.20 9.19
N HIS A 115 -3.25 8.13 8.35
CA HIS A 115 -4.33 9.05 8.66
C HIS A 115 -5.35 9.03 7.52
N TYR A 116 -6.14 7.95 7.47
CA TYR A 116 -7.31 7.89 6.61
C TYR A 116 -8.30 8.96 7.08
N GLY A 117 -8.70 9.86 6.18
CA GLY A 117 -9.72 10.86 6.50
C GLY A 117 -11.01 10.18 6.93
N GLU A 118 -11.83 10.84 7.75
CA GLU A 118 -13.10 10.30 8.27
C GLU A 118 -14.17 10.00 7.18
N GLU A 119 -13.80 9.94 5.90
CA GLU A 119 -14.69 9.74 4.75
C GLU A 119 -14.65 8.31 4.19
N ASP A 120 -13.95 7.37 4.83
CA ASP A 120 -14.13 5.94 4.55
C ASP A 120 -15.32 5.41 5.38
N GLU A 121 -16.53 5.86 5.04
CA GLU A 121 -17.76 5.19 5.47
C GLU A 121 -17.68 3.73 5.01
N GLU A 122 -17.68 2.82 5.98
CA GLU A 122 -17.74 1.38 5.82
C GLU A 122 -18.73 1.03 4.70
N PHE A 123 -18.20 0.59 3.56
CA PHE A 123 -18.99 0.17 2.41
C PHE A 123 -19.72 -1.11 2.83
N GLU A 124 -20.93 -0.99 3.40
CA GLU A 124 -21.78 -2.14 3.63
C GLU A 124 -22.05 -2.78 2.27
N GLU A 125 -21.43 -3.92 1.99
CA GLU A 125 -21.75 -4.68 0.79
C GLU A 125 -23.26 -4.93 0.75
N PRO A 126 -23.97 -4.50 -0.31
CA PRO A 126 -25.39 -4.77 -0.41
C PRO A 126 -25.59 -6.29 -0.47
N VAL A 127 -26.13 -6.84 0.62
CA VAL A 127 -26.50 -8.25 0.69
C VAL A 127 -27.52 -8.53 -0.41
N ASP A 128 -27.15 -9.34 -1.39
CA ASP A 128 -28.03 -9.77 -2.48
C ASP A 128 -29.13 -10.68 -1.90
N GLU A 129 -30.23 -10.06 -1.45
CA GLU A 129 -31.44 -10.76 -1.02
C GLU A 129 -32.16 -11.38 -2.23
N SER A 130 -31.67 -12.54 -2.65
CA SER A 130 -32.43 -13.41 -3.56
C SER A 130 -33.77 -13.81 -2.89
N PRO A 131 -34.93 -13.71 -3.59
CA PRO A 131 -36.23 -13.81 -2.93
C PRO A 131 -36.55 -15.26 -2.55
N ARG A 132 -36.47 -15.60 -1.27
CA ARG A 132 -37.00 -16.88 -0.75
C ARG A 132 -38.52 -16.80 -0.58
N GLN A 133 -39.22 -17.71 -1.25
CA GLN A 133 -40.67 -17.87 -1.21
C GLN A 133 -41.21 -18.02 0.23
N LYS A 134 -42.20 -17.20 0.60
CA LYS A 134 -42.90 -17.28 1.89
C LYS A 134 -44.14 -18.17 1.82
N LYS A 135 -44.39 -18.90 2.92
CA LYS A 135 -45.70 -19.44 3.33
C LYS A 135 -45.92 -19.17 4.84
N PRO A 136 -47.19 -19.12 5.31
CA PRO A 136 -47.73 -17.92 5.97
C PRO A 136 -48.05 -18.07 7.46
N GLY A 137 -48.23 -16.93 8.18
CA GLY A 137 -49.07 -16.91 9.38
C GLY A 137 -48.95 -15.67 10.30
N LYS A 138 -50.04 -14.87 10.33
CA LYS A 138 -50.58 -13.96 11.41
C LYS A 138 -49.69 -12.78 11.86
N LEU A 139 -50.16 -11.59 12.26
CA LEU A 139 -51.35 -10.72 12.06
C LEU A 139 -50.98 -9.38 12.78
N PHE A 140 -51.55 -8.25 12.34
CA PHE A 140 -51.45 -6.86 12.89
C PHE A 140 -50.14 -6.11 12.62
N GLY A 141 -50.12 -4.84 12.19
CA GLY A 141 -51.18 -3.85 12.06
C GLY A 141 -50.73 -2.66 11.20
N LEU A 142 -51.73 -2.03 10.59
CA LEU A 142 -51.74 -0.92 9.66
C LEU A 142 -51.21 0.39 10.27
N PHE A 143 -50.35 1.14 9.57
CA PHE A 143 -50.48 2.60 9.39
C PHE A 143 -49.74 3.05 8.12
N ALA A 144 -50.51 3.62 7.20
CA ALA A 144 -50.03 4.37 6.05
C ALA A 144 -49.98 5.86 6.43
N PHE A 145 -48.85 6.53 6.27
CA PHE A 145 -48.75 7.98 6.12
C PHE A 145 -47.53 8.25 5.22
N ALA A 146 -47.77 8.60 3.96
CA ALA A 146 -47.83 9.98 3.49
C ALA A 146 -46.43 10.55 3.27
N GLY A 147 -45.97 10.45 2.02
CA GLY A 147 -44.84 11.22 1.53
C GLY A 147 -45.21 12.69 1.44
N MET A 148 -44.38 13.56 2.00
CA MET A 148 -43.88 14.76 1.35
C MET A 148 -42.80 15.42 2.20
N ALA A 149 -41.67 15.68 1.54
CA ALA A 149 -40.76 16.82 1.69
C ALA A 149 -40.18 17.16 3.08
N SER A 150 -38.85 17.14 3.16
CA SER A 150 -38.10 18.39 3.37
C SER A 150 -36.67 18.25 2.85
N GLU A 151 -36.32 19.26 2.06
CA GLU A 151 -35.11 19.49 1.31
C GLU A 151 -34.13 20.28 2.19
N LEU A 152 -32.95 19.71 2.47
CA LEU A 152 -31.70 20.43 2.77
C LEU A 152 -30.65 19.64 1.95
N GLY A 153 -30.07 20.14 0.87
CA GLY A 153 -29.50 21.47 0.72
C GLY A 153 -27.96 21.40 0.64
N SER A 154 -27.40 20.40 -0.05
CA SER A 154 -25.98 20.41 -0.47
C SER A 154 -25.93 20.49 -2.00
N LYS A 155 -25.31 21.58 -2.44
CA LYS A 155 -25.20 22.05 -3.82
C LYS A 155 -24.54 20.96 -4.68
N LYS A 156 -25.33 20.21 -5.44
CA LYS A 156 -24.81 19.38 -6.54
C LYS A 156 -24.07 20.31 -7.49
N SER A 157 -22.74 20.28 -7.45
CA SER A 157 -21.91 20.87 -8.49
C SER A 157 -22.32 20.18 -9.79
N THR A 158 -22.80 20.94 -10.76
CA THR A 158 -23.04 20.41 -12.10
C THR A 158 -21.73 19.88 -12.64
N PRO A 159 -21.64 18.59 -13.05
CA PRO A 159 -20.39 18.05 -13.59
C PRO A 159 -19.94 18.91 -14.77
N ARG A 160 -18.67 19.33 -14.74
CA ARG A 160 -18.10 20.27 -15.72
C ARG A 160 -18.07 19.68 -17.13
N PHE A 161 -18.00 18.36 -17.21
CA PHE A 161 -18.01 17.59 -18.44
C PHE A 161 -19.16 16.59 -18.45
N ARG A 162 -19.53 16.14 -19.64
CA ARG A 162 -20.59 15.16 -19.88
C ARG A 162 -20.06 13.98 -20.67
N ILE A 163 -20.76 12.85 -20.58
CA ILE A 163 -20.52 11.73 -21.49
C ILE A 163 -20.68 12.23 -22.93
N GLY A 164 -19.70 11.94 -23.77
CA GLY A 164 -19.56 12.42 -25.14
C GLY A 164 -18.73 13.70 -25.31
N ASP A 165 -18.33 14.38 -24.24
CA ASP A 165 -17.44 15.54 -24.34
C ASP A 165 -16.04 15.10 -24.77
N HIS A 166 -15.45 15.85 -25.70
CA HIS A 166 -14.05 15.71 -26.11
C HIS A 166 -13.14 16.47 -25.14
N VAL A 167 -12.12 15.79 -24.63
CA VAL A 167 -11.27 16.31 -23.56
C VAL A 167 -9.79 16.01 -23.82
N ARG A 168 -8.93 16.86 -23.26
CA ARG A 168 -7.47 16.64 -23.23
C ARG A 168 -7.01 16.42 -21.80
N VAL A 169 -6.14 15.43 -21.61
CA VAL A 169 -5.45 15.17 -20.34
C VAL A 169 -4.29 16.15 -20.20
N ARG A 170 -4.36 17.04 -19.20
CA ARG A 170 -3.47 18.22 -19.08
C ARG A 170 -1.98 17.91 -19.04
N TRP A 171 -1.58 16.85 -18.34
CA TRP A 171 -0.17 16.57 -18.08
C TRP A 171 0.53 15.77 -19.20
N ARG A 172 -0.23 15.04 -20.03
CA ARG A 172 0.32 14.27 -21.17
C ARG A 172 -0.12 14.77 -22.55
N GLY A 173 -1.05 15.72 -22.60
CA GLY A 173 -1.57 16.31 -23.83
C GLY A 173 -2.38 15.36 -24.71
N GLN A 174 -2.72 14.16 -24.22
CA GLN A 174 -3.51 13.18 -24.98
C GLN A 174 -4.99 13.54 -24.95
N GLU A 175 -5.66 13.35 -26.08
CA GLU A 175 -7.07 13.64 -26.27
C GLU A 175 -7.91 12.36 -26.29
N GLY A 176 -9.20 12.53 -26.01
CA GLY A 176 -10.15 11.44 -26.02
C GLY A 176 -11.57 11.90 -25.69
N THR A 177 -12.49 10.94 -25.68
CA THR A 177 -13.92 11.18 -25.43
C THR A 177 -14.34 10.57 -24.10
N ILE A 178 -15.11 11.32 -23.30
CA ILE A 178 -15.69 10.79 -22.07
C ILE A 178 -16.76 9.76 -22.42
N ILE A 179 -16.61 8.53 -21.94
CA ILE A 179 -17.54 7.43 -22.20
C ILE A 179 -18.37 7.04 -20.98
N ASP A 180 -17.91 7.38 -19.77
CA ASP A 180 -18.64 7.13 -18.53
C ASP A 180 -18.19 8.09 -17.41
N ILE A 181 -19.02 8.25 -16.37
CA ILE A 181 -18.72 9.03 -15.18
C ILE A 181 -19.13 8.21 -13.96
N ASN A 182 -18.15 7.76 -13.18
CA ASN A 182 -18.38 6.91 -12.02
C ASN A 182 -17.54 7.40 -10.82
N GLY A 183 -18.15 7.55 -9.65
CA GLY A 183 -17.44 7.90 -8.42
C GLY A 183 -16.65 9.22 -8.46
N GLY A 184 -17.04 10.17 -9.32
CA GLY A 184 -16.31 11.43 -9.49
C GLY A 184 -15.13 11.37 -10.48
N LEU A 185 -14.86 10.20 -11.06
CA LEU A 185 -13.89 10.01 -12.14
C LEU A 185 -14.59 9.99 -13.50
N TYR A 186 -13.91 10.55 -14.50
CA TYR A 186 -14.33 10.55 -15.89
C TYR A 186 -13.55 9.48 -16.65
N MET A 187 -14.25 8.48 -17.17
CA MET A 187 -13.64 7.47 -18.04
C MET A 187 -13.51 8.04 -19.43
N VAL A 188 -12.28 8.13 -19.93
CA VAL A 188 -11.94 8.70 -21.24
C VAL A 188 -11.41 7.60 -22.14
N SER A 189 -12.07 7.38 -23.27
CA SER A 189 -11.51 6.62 -24.39
C SER A 189 -10.55 7.51 -25.14
N LEU A 190 -9.26 7.19 -25.11
CA LEU A 190 -8.22 7.97 -25.76
C LEU A 190 -8.21 7.73 -27.27
N ASP A 191 -7.75 8.73 -28.02
CA ASP A 191 -7.68 8.69 -29.48
C ASP A 191 -6.59 7.75 -30.03
N ASP A 192 -5.80 7.14 -29.15
CA ASP A 192 -4.87 6.06 -29.51
C ASP A 192 -5.58 4.77 -29.98
N GLY A 193 -6.91 4.72 -29.82
CA GLY A 193 -7.80 3.67 -30.31
C GLY A 193 -7.69 2.36 -29.54
N ARG A 194 -7.03 2.34 -28.38
CA ARG A 194 -6.79 1.13 -27.59
C ARG A 194 -7.00 1.31 -26.09
N THR A 195 -6.93 2.53 -25.60
CA THR A 195 -6.84 2.80 -24.18
C THR A 195 -8.09 3.51 -23.67
N VAL A 196 -8.65 2.97 -22.60
CA VAL A 196 -9.65 3.63 -21.76
C VAL A 196 -9.02 3.82 -20.39
N ASP A 197 -9.05 5.05 -19.88
CA ASP A 197 -8.39 5.42 -18.63
C ASP A 197 -9.30 6.39 -17.83
N SER A 198 -9.08 6.51 -16.53
CA SER A 198 -9.96 7.27 -15.63
C SER A 198 -9.26 8.49 -15.06
N PHE A 199 -9.90 9.66 -15.14
CA PHE A 199 -9.31 10.93 -14.72
C PHE A 199 -10.20 11.68 -13.74
N PRO A 200 -9.63 12.33 -12.71
CA PRO A 200 -10.36 13.34 -11.95
C PRO A 200 -10.64 14.58 -12.82
N GLU A 201 -11.65 15.38 -12.45
CA GLU A 201 -11.99 16.62 -13.17
C GLU A 201 -10.80 17.59 -13.33
N SER A 202 -9.89 17.60 -12.34
CA SER A 202 -8.71 18.48 -12.30
C SER A 202 -7.74 18.26 -13.44
N ASP A 203 -7.74 17.04 -13.99
CA ASP A 203 -6.76 16.57 -14.96
C ASP A 203 -7.24 16.74 -16.39
N LEU A 204 -8.51 17.12 -16.56
CA LEU A 204 -9.16 17.27 -17.86
C LEU A 204 -9.39 18.74 -18.20
N GLU A 205 -9.27 19.03 -19.49
CA GLU A 205 -9.73 20.28 -20.10
C GLU A 205 -10.53 19.98 -21.36
N LYS A 206 -11.41 20.91 -21.76
CA LYS A 206 -12.19 20.74 -23.00
C LYS A 206 -11.26 20.84 -24.21
N ALA A 207 -11.33 19.84 -25.09
CA ALA A 207 -10.71 19.85 -26.40
C ALA A 207 -11.80 20.10 -27.46
N TRP A 208 -11.44 20.73 -28.58
CA TRP A 208 -12.35 21.14 -29.65
C TRP A 208 -11.99 20.45 -30.95
#